data_AF-A0A822CWH8-F1
#
_entry.id   AF-A0A822CWH8-F1
#
_cell.length_a   1.000
_cell.length_b   1.000
_cell.length_c   1.000
_cell.angle_alpha   90.00
_cell.angle_beta   90.00
_cell.angle_gamma   90.00
#
_symmetry.space_group_name_H-M   'P 1'
#
loop_
_entity.id
_entity.type
_entity.pdbx_description
1 polymer ?
#
loop_
_entity_poly.entity_id
_entity_poly.type
_entity_poly.pdbx_seq_one_letter_code
_entity_poly.pdbx_strand_id
1 'polypeptide(L)'
;SKKHRYLINLLLDYHIGIIYSDTEEKSEGELRLRHILTSIEQAFNHSLISSLVLNIFNQLIVIRTSYEQYNDAIEIAKRAENLYNQTLLIIPYILREIISIDISIQINERREEFEYIYTHTFFYLAQIYGKLNDKDQSANYCRLTLERQLEMFHKYTKKHFDPLDWATNCATLSQYYMTNHDYATARYCLMCSDKMLENISSNDLLLERIASIKRCWIKYAINLLSKII
;
A
#
# COMPACT_ATOMS: atom_id res chain seq x y z
N SER A 1 28.17 -18.32 -4.41
CA SER A 1 27.82 -19.33 -5.45
C SER A 1 27.31 -18.64 -6.73
N LYS A 2 27.17 -19.33 -7.87
CA LYS A 2 26.60 -18.76 -9.12
C LYS A 2 25.16 -18.27 -8.92
N LYS A 3 24.34 -19.01 -8.16
CA LYS A 3 22.96 -18.65 -7.81
C LYS A 3 22.88 -17.36 -7.00
N HIS A 4 23.73 -17.21 -5.99
CA HIS A 4 23.76 -16.00 -5.16
C HIS A 4 24.15 -14.76 -5.96
N ARG A 5 25.16 -14.87 -6.86
CA ARG A 5 25.51 -13.79 -7.79
C ARG A 5 24.35 -13.39 -8.71
N TYR A 6 23.59 -14.38 -9.20
CA TYR A 6 22.41 -14.11 -10.01
C TYR A 6 21.34 -13.32 -9.24
N LEU A 7 21.03 -13.71 -8.00
CA LEU A 7 20.06 -12.98 -7.18
C LEU A 7 20.49 -11.55 -6.85
N ILE A 8 21.79 -11.34 -6.57
CA ILE A 8 22.34 -9.99 -6.38
C ILE A 8 22.19 -9.14 -7.65
N ASN A 9 22.48 -9.71 -8.83
CA ASN A 9 22.29 -8.99 -10.09
C ASN A 9 20.83 -8.60 -10.32
N LEU A 10 19.87 -9.49 -10.02
CA LEU A 10 18.44 -9.15 -10.10
C LEU A 10 18.08 -7.99 -9.18
N LEU A 11 18.62 -7.96 -7.96
CA LEU A 11 18.36 -6.88 -7.01
C LEU A 11 19.00 -5.55 -7.47
N LEU A 12 20.21 -5.60 -8.04
CA LEU A 12 20.85 -4.43 -8.65
C LEU A 12 20.04 -3.91 -9.82
N ASP A 13 19.60 -4.78 -10.73
CA ASP A 13 18.78 -4.40 -11.88
C ASP A 13 17.45 -3.79 -11.44
N TYR A 14 16.85 -4.30 -10.36
CA TYR A 14 15.65 -3.73 -9.75
C TYR A 14 15.90 -2.31 -9.23
N HIS A 15 16.97 -2.09 -8.46
CA HIS A 15 17.29 -0.76 -7.95
C HIS A 15 17.61 0.23 -9.06
N ILE A 16 18.35 -0.19 -10.10
CA ILE A 16 18.58 0.61 -11.30
C ILE A 16 17.23 0.95 -11.97
N GLY A 17 16.32 -0.02 -12.09
CA GLY A 17 14.98 0.19 -12.63
C GLY A 17 14.16 1.22 -11.85
N ILE A 18 14.23 1.20 -10.51
CA ILE A 18 13.59 2.23 -9.66
C ILE A 18 14.22 3.60 -9.93
N ILE A 19 15.55 3.70 -9.96
CA ILE A 19 16.24 4.97 -10.21
C ILE A 19 15.78 5.57 -11.55
N TYR A 20 15.71 4.77 -12.62
CA TYR A 20 15.19 5.22 -13.91
C TYR A 20 13.70 5.62 -13.87
N SER A 21 12.90 4.94 -13.05
CA SER A 21 11.48 5.28 -12.86
C SER A 21 11.28 6.59 -12.09
N ASP A 22 12.18 6.90 -11.16
CA ASP A 22 12.15 8.13 -10.37
C ASP A 22 12.76 9.31 -11.15
N THR A 23 13.56 9.04 -12.18
CA THR A 23 14.03 10.04 -13.16
C THR A 23 13.07 10.16 -14.34
N GLU A 24 13.33 11.10 -15.26
CA GLU A 24 12.52 11.31 -16.47
C GLU A 24 12.66 10.20 -17.54
N GLU A 25 13.25 9.04 -17.20
CA GLU A 25 13.52 7.91 -18.12
C GLU A 25 12.70 6.65 -17.76
N LYS A 26 11.43 6.86 -17.39
CA LYS A 26 10.50 5.81 -16.93
C LYS A 26 10.35 4.61 -17.87
N SER A 27 10.51 4.80 -19.18
CA SER A 27 10.42 3.71 -20.17
C SER A 27 11.55 2.69 -20.01
N GLU A 28 12.78 3.15 -19.75
CA GLU A 28 13.93 2.27 -19.56
C GLU A 28 13.83 1.51 -18.24
N GLY A 29 13.39 2.19 -17.18
CA GLY A 29 13.08 1.57 -15.89
C GLY A 29 12.07 0.44 -16.03
N GLU A 30 10.96 0.70 -16.73
CA GLU A 30 9.93 -0.30 -16.99
C GLU A 30 10.45 -1.51 -17.78
N LEU A 31 11.17 -1.28 -18.88
CA LEU A 31 11.71 -2.37 -19.71
C LEU A 31 12.60 -3.31 -18.88
N ARG A 32 13.46 -2.73 -18.06
CA ARG A 32 14.36 -3.47 -17.17
C ARG A 32 13.58 -4.29 -16.12
N LEU A 33 12.58 -3.69 -15.48
CA LEU A 33 11.71 -4.38 -14.51
C LEU A 33 10.95 -5.55 -15.15
N ARG A 34 10.43 -5.37 -16.36
CA ARG A 34 9.75 -6.44 -17.11
C ARG A 34 10.71 -7.57 -17.48
N HIS A 35 11.93 -7.24 -17.88
CA HIS A 35 12.95 -8.25 -18.19
C HIS A 35 13.28 -9.13 -16.97
N ILE A 36 13.39 -8.53 -15.77
CA ILE A 36 13.55 -9.30 -14.52
C ILE A 36 12.41 -10.30 -14.37
N LEU A 37 11.15 -9.84 -14.45
CA LEU A 37 9.97 -10.70 -14.30
C LEU A 37 9.98 -11.87 -15.29
N THR A 38 10.27 -11.62 -16.56
CA THR A 38 10.36 -12.69 -17.58
C THR A 38 11.44 -13.71 -17.21
N SER A 39 12.59 -13.27 -16.70
CA SER A 39 13.69 -14.16 -16.36
C SER A 39 13.44 -15.07 -15.15
N ILE A 40 12.50 -14.70 -14.27
CA ILE A 40 12.20 -15.44 -13.02
C ILE A 40 10.74 -15.93 -12.92
N GLU A 41 9.99 -15.90 -14.02
CA GLU A 41 8.54 -16.17 -14.06
C GLU A 41 8.14 -17.49 -13.38
N GLN A 42 8.90 -18.56 -13.63
CA GLN A 42 8.63 -19.89 -13.09
C GLN A 42 8.85 -20.00 -11.57
N ALA A 43 9.48 -19.00 -10.96
CA ALA A 43 9.89 -19.04 -9.56
C ALA A 43 9.25 -17.93 -8.72
N PHE A 44 8.23 -17.22 -9.23
CA PHE A 44 7.63 -16.08 -8.51
C PHE A 44 7.23 -16.39 -7.07
N ASN A 45 6.68 -17.58 -6.81
CA ASN A 45 6.28 -18.03 -5.47
C ASN A 45 7.42 -18.61 -4.63
N HIS A 46 8.68 -18.48 -5.05
CA HIS A 46 9.81 -18.94 -4.27
C HIS A 46 10.20 -17.89 -3.20
N SER A 47 10.37 -18.32 -1.95
CA SER A 47 10.59 -17.44 -0.78
C SER A 47 11.69 -16.39 -0.95
N LEU A 48 12.78 -16.73 -1.64
CA LEU A 48 13.88 -15.80 -1.92
C LEU A 48 13.52 -14.62 -2.86
N ILE A 49 12.51 -14.76 -3.72
CA ILE A 49 12.22 -13.77 -4.77
C ILE A 49 10.79 -13.23 -4.74
N SER A 50 9.85 -13.85 -4.03
CA SER A 50 8.47 -13.36 -3.99
C SER A 50 8.35 -11.90 -3.54
N SER A 51 9.15 -11.49 -2.56
CA SER A 51 9.22 -10.07 -2.14
C SER A 51 9.71 -9.16 -3.27
N LEU A 52 10.71 -9.60 -4.05
CA LEU A 52 11.22 -8.84 -5.20
C LEU A 52 10.16 -8.72 -6.29
N VAL A 53 9.50 -9.82 -6.63
CA VAL A 53 8.44 -9.84 -7.65
C VAL A 53 7.29 -8.91 -7.26
N LEU A 54 6.84 -8.97 -6.00
CA LEU A 54 5.74 -8.13 -5.52
C LEU A 54 6.11 -6.64 -5.53
N ASN A 55 7.34 -6.31 -5.15
CA ASN A 55 7.88 -4.96 -5.28
C ASN A 55 7.90 -4.49 -6.74
N ILE A 56 8.36 -5.33 -7.67
CA ILE A 56 8.38 -5.00 -9.10
C ILE A 56 6.96 -4.75 -9.63
N PHE A 57 5.98 -5.59 -9.25
CA PHE A 57 4.58 -5.35 -9.64
C PHE A 57 4.09 -4.00 -9.14
N ASN A 58 4.31 -3.68 -7.86
CA ASN A 58 3.95 -2.38 -7.30
C ASN A 58 4.59 -1.21 -8.04
N GLN A 59 5.87 -1.31 -8.42
CA GLN A 59 6.52 -0.27 -9.21
C GLN A 59 5.92 -0.14 -10.62
N LEU A 60 5.65 -1.25 -11.28
CA LEU A 60 5.01 -1.22 -12.60
C LEU A 60 3.58 -0.66 -12.55
N ILE A 61 2.84 -0.90 -11.46
CA ILE A 61 1.52 -0.29 -11.23
C ILE A 61 1.66 1.23 -11.19
N VAL A 62 2.63 1.76 -10.43
CA VAL A 62 2.91 3.21 -10.35
C VAL A 62 3.28 3.77 -11.72
N ILE A 63 4.20 3.13 -12.44
CA ILE A 63 4.64 3.57 -13.77
C ILE A 63 3.45 3.62 -14.74
N ARG A 64 2.68 2.52 -14.85
CA ARG A 64 1.51 2.45 -15.73
C ARG A 64 0.42 3.47 -15.37
N THR A 65 0.20 3.69 -14.07
CA THR A 65 -0.72 4.73 -13.59
C THR A 65 -0.24 6.13 -14.01
N SER A 66 1.07 6.38 -14.00
CA SER A 66 1.63 7.67 -14.42
C SER A 66 1.51 7.93 -15.93
N TYR A 67 1.38 6.87 -16.73
CA TYR A 67 1.05 6.94 -18.16
C TYR A 67 -0.46 6.88 -18.44
N GLU A 68 -1.30 6.96 -17.41
CA GLU A 68 -2.77 6.85 -17.51
C GLU A 68 -3.24 5.51 -18.10
N GLN A 69 -2.38 4.48 -18.08
CA GLN A 69 -2.68 3.12 -18.53
C GLN A 69 -3.30 2.31 -17.38
N TYR A 70 -4.48 2.74 -16.93
CA TYR A 70 -5.12 2.21 -15.72
C TYR A 70 -5.51 0.74 -15.83
N ASN A 71 -6.01 0.29 -16.98
CA ASN A 71 -6.39 -1.12 -17.18
C ASN A 71 -5.17 -2.05 -17.04
N ASP A 72 -4.03 -1.66 -17.64
CA ASP A 72 -2.78 -2.42 -17.52
C ASP A 72 -2.30 -2.46 -16.07
N ALA A 73 -2.39 -1.33 -15.35
CA ALA A 73 -2.03 -1.26 -13.94
C ALA A 73 -2.92 -2.19 -13.08
N ILE A 74 -4.22 -2.26 -13.36
CA ILE A 74 -5.16 -3.17 -12.69
C ILE A 74 -4.79 -4.63 -12.96
N GLU A 75 -4.46 -5.00 -14.20
CA GLU A 75 -4.04 -6.37 -14.53
C GLU A 75 -2.74 -6.76 -13.80
N ILE A 76 -1.80 -5.83 -13.66
CA ILE A 76 -0.58 -6.05 -12.86
C ILE A 76 -0.93 -6.22 -11.37
N ALA A 77 -1.87 -5.44 -10.84
CA ALA A 77 -2.32 -5.59 -9.46
C ALA A 77 -3.01 -6.94 -9.20
N LYS A 78 -3.79 -7.46 -10.15
CA LYS A 78 -4.36 -8.82 -10.07
C LYS A 78 -3.27 -9.89 -10.02
N ARG A 79 -2.17 -9.71 -10.77
CA ARG A 79 -1.01 -10.62 -10.71
C ARG A 79 -0.31 -10.55 -9.34
N ALA A 80 -0.21 -9.36 -8.75
CA ALA A 80 0.32 -9.18 -7.39
C ALA A 80 -0.55 -9.89 -6.34
N GLU A 81 -1.88 -9.80 -6.44
CA GLU A 81 -2.81 -10.55 -5.58
C GLU A 81 -2.69 -12.06 -5.77
N ASN A 82 -2.62 -12.53 -7.03
CA ASN A 82 -2.44 -13.95 -7.32
C ASN A 82 -1.14 -14.49 -6.68
N LEU A 83 -0.04 -13.75 -6.82
CA LEU A 83 1.22 -14.09 -6.18
C LEU A 83 1.08 -14.14 -4.65
N TYR A 84 0.51 -13.10 -4.03
CA TYR A 84 0.33 -13.07 -2.58
C TYR A 84 -0.42 -14.31 -2.08
N ASN A 85 -1.53 -14.67 -2.72
CA ASN A 85 -2.32 -15.85 -2.39
C ASN A 85 -1.53 -17.16 -2.52
N GLN A 86 -0.65 -17.28 -3.51
CA GLN A 86 0.23 -18.44 -3.66
C GLN A 86 1.32 -18.52 -2.59
N THR A 87 1.61 -17.39 -1.92
CA THR A 87 2.69 -17.27 -0.93
C THR A 87 2.22 -17.26 0.52
N LEU A 88 0.94 -17.49 0.79
CA LEU A 88 0.40 -17.46 2.16
C LEU A 88 1.12 -18.43 3.13
N LEU A 89 1.54 -19.60 2.61
CA LEU A 89 2.20 -20.66 3.38
C LEU A 89 3.73 -20.55 3.44
N ILE A 90 4.33 -19.63 2.69
CA ILE A 90 5.78 -19.41 2.72
C ILE A 90 6.10 -18.16 3.56
N ILE A 91 7.38 -18.00 3.90
CA ILE A 91 7.90 -16.81 4.55
C ILE A 91 8.91 -16.18 3.57
N PRO A 92 8.48 -15.19 2.76
CA PRO A 92 9.37 -14.52 1.83
C PRO A 92 10.52 -13.80 2.55
N TYR A 93 11.70 -13.80 1.96
CA TYR A 93 12.85 -13.07 2.48
C TYR A 93 12.72 -11.59 2.18
N ILE A 94 13.26 -10.74 3.05
CA ILE A 94 13.34 -9.30 2.77
C ILE A 94 14.43 -9.06 1.73
N LEU A 95 14.29 -8.03 0.88
CA LEU A 95 15.24 -7.77 -0.21
C LEU A 95 16.70 -7.66 0.25
N ARG A 96 16.95 -7.03 1.41
CA ARG A 96 18.31 -6.92 1.97
C ARG A 96 18.96 -8.27 2.29
N GLU A 97 18.14 -9.28 2.60
CA GLU A 97 18.63 -10.64 2.91
C GLU A 97 19.12 -11.39 1.67
N ILE A 98 18.78 -10.91 0.46
CA ILE A 98 19.30 -11.44 -0.79
C ILE A 98 20.81 -11.21 -0.91
N ILE A 99 21.30 -10.06 -0.39
CA ILE A 99 22.71 -9.67 -0.40
C ILE A 99 23.49 -10.46 0.65
N SER A 100 22.95 -10.54 1.86
CA SER A 100 23.54 -11.26 2.97
C SER A 100 22.43 -11.87 3.82
N ILE A 101 22.45 -13.19 4.00
CA ILE A 101 21.51 -13.84 4.92
C ILE A 101 21.80 -13.31 6.32
N ASP A 102 20.90 -12.47 6.81
CA ASP A 102 20.97 -11.90 8.14
C ASP A 102 20.14 -12.78 9.08
N ILE A 103 20.82 -13.57 9.89
CA ILE A 103 20.21 -14.51 10.83
C ILE A 103 19.49 -13.77 11.97
N SER A 104 19.75 -12.48 12.16
CA SER A 104 19.09 -11.67 13.20
C SER A 104 17.64 -11.31 12.87
N ILE A 105 17.25 -11.35 11.59
CA ILE A 105 15.90 -10.98 11.15
C ILE A 105 14.91 -12.08 11.55
N GLN A 106 13.91 -11.68 12.32
CA GLN A 106 12.89 -12.59 12.81
C GLN A 106 11.84 -12.91 11.72
N ILE A 107 11.25 -14.10 11.80
CA ILE A 107 10.16 -14.53 10.89
C ILE A 107 9.01 -13.51 10.86
N ASN A 108 8.66 -12.94 12.02
CA ASN A 108 7.61 -11.94 12.12
C ASN A 108 7.97 -10.66 11.35
N GLU A 109 9.23 -10.24 11.36
CA GLU A 109 9.68 -9.06 10.60
C GLU A 109 9.62 -9.33 9.09
N ARG A 110 10.03 -10.52 8.64
CA ARG A 110 9.89 -10.92 7.23
C ARG A 110 8.45 -10.88 6.76
N ARG A 111 7.53 -11.41 7.58
CA ARG A 111 6.10 -11.41 7.29
C ARG A 111 5.54 -9.98 7.29
N GLU A 112 5.88 -9.17 8.29
CA GLU A 112 5.46 -7.76 8.36
C GLU A 112 5.88 -6.98 7.11
N GLU A 113 7.12 -7.15 6.65
CA GLU A 113 7.60 -6.49 5.43
C GLU A 113 6.84 -6.96 4.19
N PHE A 114 6.55 -8.25 4.08
CA PHE A 114 5.79 -8.79 2.94
C PHE A 114 4.33 -8.30 2.93
N GLU A 115 3.67 -8.28 4.09
CA GLU A 115 2.33 -7.73 4.24
C GLU A 115 2.28 -6.23 3.92
N TYR A 116 3.34 -5.49 4.26
CA TYR A 116 3.48 -4.07 3.95
C TYR A 116 3.55 -3.82 2.45
N ILE A 117 4.39 -4.59 1.75
CA ILE A 117 4.51 -4.51 0.28
C ILE A 117 3.16 -4.85 -0.36
N TYR A 118 2.47 -5.90 0.08
CA TYR A 118 1.17 -6.25 -0.50
C TYR A 118 0.09 -5.19 -0.22
N THR A 119 0.12 -4.55 0.95
CA THR A 119 -0.82 -3.47 1.29
C THR A 119 -0.70 -2.27 0.34
N HIS A 120 0.49 -2.02 -0.21
CA HIS A 120 0.68 -0.99 -1.26
C HIS A 120 -0.12 -1.31 -2.53
N THR A 121 -0.31 -2.58 -2.87
CA THR A 121 -1.12 -2.97 -4.03
C THR A 121 -2.56 -2.45 -3.89
N PHE A 122 -3.18 -2.58 -2.71
CA PHE A 122 -4.52 -2.05 -2.44
C PHE A 122 -4.53 -0.52 -2.46
N PHE A 123 -3.50 0.11 -1.90
CA PHE A 123 -3.38 1.57 -1.91
C PHE A 123 -3.33 2.12 -3.34
N TYR A 124 -2.55 1.49 -4.23
CA TYR A 124 -2.50 1.90 -5.63
C TYR A 124 -3.81 1.62 -6.37
N LEU A 125 -4.48 0.48 -6.10
CA LEU A 125 -5.82 0.23 -6.65
C LEU A 125 -6.82 1.31 -6.24
N ALA A 126 -6.79 1.76 -4.98
CA ALA A 126 -7.65 2.85 -4.52
C ALA A 126 -7.43 4.13 -5.33
N GLN A 127 -6.16 4.48 -5.62
CA GLN A 127 -5.81 5.65 -6.42
C GLN A 127 -6.25 5.51 -7.88
N ILE A 128 -6.02 4.34 -8.48
CA ILE A 128 -6.38 4.05 -9.87
C ILE A 128 -7.89 4.18 -10.07
N TYR A 129 -8.70 3.54 -9.21
CA TYR A 129 -10.16 3.66 -9.31
C TYR A 129 -10.64 5.10 -9.05
N GLY A 130 -9.94 5.84 -8.18
CA GLY A 130 -10.18 7.28 -8.01
C GLY A 130 -9.95 8.08 -9.29
N LYS A 131 -8.90 7.76 -10.07
CA LYS A 131 -8.63 8.38 -11.38
C LYS A 131 -9.65 7.96 -12.45
N LEU A 132 -10.17 6.75 -12.38
CA LEU A 132 -11.27 6.26 -13.22
C LEU A 132 -12.65 6.81 -12.81
N ASN A 133 -12.71 7.63 -11.75
CA ASN A 133 -13.94 8.15 -11.16
C ASN A 133 -14.90 7.05 -10.65
N ASP A 134 -14.39 5.84 -10.43
CA ASP A 134 -15.10 4.76 -9.73
C ASP A 134 -14.89 4.93 -8.23
N LYS A 135 -15.73 5.78 -7.64
CA LYS A 135 -15.65 6.16 -6.22
C LYS A 135 -15.90 4.97 -5.30
N ASP A 136 -16.76 4.03 -5.71
CA ASP A 136 -17.13 2.90 -4.88
C ASP A 136 -15.97 1.92 -4.73
N GLN A 137 -15.31 1.59 -5.85
CA GLN A 137 -14.09 0.76 -5.80
C GLN A 137 -12.96 1.48 -5.09
N SER A 138 -12.75 2.77 -5.37
CA SER A 138 -11.72 3.56 -4.69
C SER A 138 -11.89 3.53 -3.17
N ALA A 139 -13.10 3.78 -2.68
CA ALA A 139 -13.41 3.75 -1.25
C ALA A 139 -13.27 2.35 -0.64
N ASN A 140 -13.67 1.30 -1.37
CA ASN A 140 -13.50 -0.07 -0.92
C ASN A 140 -12.02 -0.44 -0.74
N TYR A 141 -11.17 -0.08 -1.71
CA TYR A 141 -9.72 -0.30 -1.59
C TYR A 141 -9.08 0.57 -0.50
N CYS A 142 -9.52 1.82 -0.32
CA CYS A 142 -9.11 2.64 0.83
C CYS A 142 -9.43 1.96 2.17
N ARG A 143 -10.64 1.41 2.32
CA ARG A 143 -11.05 0.66 3.51
C ARG A 143 -10.15 -0.56 3.72
N LEU A 144 -9.94 -1.38 2.69
CA LEU A 144 -9.09 -2.58 2.76
C LEU A 144 -7.64 -2.23 3.13
N THR A 145 -7.09 -1.13 2.60
CA THR A 145 -5.78 -0.62 3.00
C THR A 145 -5.74 -0.28 4.50
N LEU A 146 -6.73 0.47 5.01
CA LEU A 146 -6.80 0.83 6.43
C LEU A 146 -6.98 -0.38 7.35
N GLU A 147 -7.80 -1.35 6.96
CA GLU A 147 -8.01 -2.61 7.69
C GLU A 147 -6.71 -3.40 7.80
N ARG A 148 -5.99 -3.57 6.69
CA ARG A 148 -4.70 -4.26 6.65
C ARG A 148 -3.64 -3.55 7.49
N GLN A 149 -3.55 -2.21 7.40
CA GLN A 149 -2.63 -1.42 8.23
C GLN A 149 -2.89 -1.61 9.72
N LEU A 150 -4.16 -1.60 10.13
CA LEU A 150 -4.54 -1.79 11.53
C LEU A 150 -4.28 -3.23 12.02
N GLU A 151 -4.56 -4.22 11.18
CA GLU A 151 -4.26 -5.63 11.47
C GLU A 151 -2.75 -5.82 11.69
N MET A 152 -1.92 -5.23 10.82
CA MET A 152 -0.46 -5.26 10.96
C MET A 152 0.02 -4.56 12.24
N PHE A 153 -0.57 -3.42 12.59
CA PHE A 153 -0.27 -2.69 13.81
C PHE A 153 -0.49 -3.54 15.08
N HIS A 154 -1.52 -4.39 15.08
CA HIS A 154 -1.81 -5.28 16.20
C HIS A 154 -0.94 -6.54 16.22
N LYS A 155 -0.48 -7.03 15.06
CA LYS A 155 0.24 -8.30 14.93
C LYS A 155 1.76 -8.20 15.00
N TYR A 156 2.36 -7.08 14.63
CA TYR A 156 3.80 -6.99 14.38
C TYR A 156 4.50 -5.81 15.10
N THR A 157 5.64 -5.34 14.58
CA THR A 157 6.54 -4.40 15.27
C THR A 157 6.14 -2.93 15.12
N LYS A 158 5.03 -2.65 14.42
CA LYS A 158 4.48 -1.30 14.15
C LYS A 158 5.40 -0.42 13.31
N LYS A 159 6.44 -1.00 12.70
CA LYS A 159 7.46 -0.30 11.93
C LYS A 159 6.86 0.56 10.80
N HIS A 160 5.80 0.05 10.19
CA HIS A 160 5.17 0.62 9.00
C HIS A 160 3.82 1.28 9.27
N PHE A 161 3.54 1.64 10.53
CA PHE A 161 2.26 2.24 10.91
C PHE A 161 2.46 3.67 11.39
N ASP A 162 1.88 4.62 10.67
CA ASP A 162 1.75 6.01 11.12
C ASP A 162 0.32 6.28 11.59
N PRO A 163 0.10 6.45 12.91
CA PRO A 163 -1.21 6.77 13.47
C PRO A 163 -1.83 8.05 12.91
N LEU A 164 -1.02 9.07 12.57
CA LEU A 164 -1.50 10.36 12.05
C LEU A 164 -2.07 10.19 10.64
N ASP A 165 -1.34 9.51 9.77
CA ASP A 165 -1.78 9.25 8.40
C ASP A 165 -2.97 8.29 8.38
N TRP A 166 -2.96 7.24 9.20
CA TRP A 166 -4.10 6.33 9.33
C TRP A 166 -5.37 7.08 9.77
N ALA A 167 -5.29 7.90 10.82
CA ALA A 167 -6.43 8.67 11.31
C ALA A 167 -6.96 9.65 10.26
N THR A 168 -6.07 10.31 9.52
CA THR A 168 -6.43 11.27 8.48
C THR A 168 -7.11 10.59 7.29
N ASN A 169 -6.59 9.45 6.86
CA ASN A 169 -7.17 8.66 5.77
C ASN A 169 -8.52 8.06 6.17
N CYS A 170 -8.66 7.57 7.40
CA CYS A 170 -9.94 7.07 7.93
C CYS A 170 -10.99 8.19 8.02
N ALA A 171 -10.61 9.39 8.46
CA ALA A 171 -11.51 10.54 8.50
C ALA A 171 -11.90 10.99 7.09
N THR A 172 -10.99 10.92 6.13
CA THR A 172 -11.28 11.24 4.73
C THR A 172 -12.27 10.24 4.12
N LEU A 173 -12.14 8.95 4.44
CA LEU A 173 -13.08 7.91 3.99
C LEU A 173 -14.51 8.15 4.49
N SER A 174 -14.69 8.77 5.66
CA SER A 174 -16.02 9.17 6.13
C SER A 174 -16.77 10.06 5.13
N GLN A 175 -16.05 10.88 4.36
CA GLN A 175 -16.64 11.81 3.40
C GLN A 175 -17.33 11.08 2.25
N TYR A 176 -16.79 9.94 1.81
CA TYR A 176 -17.42 9.07 0.83
C TYR A 176 -18.71 8.44 1.38
N TYR A 177 -18.67 7.89 2.61
CA TYR A 177 -19.85 7.28 3.20
C TYR A 177 -20.99 8.29 3.40
N MET A 178 -20.65 9.54 3.73
CA MET A 178 -21.66 10.61 3.78
C MET A 178 -22.31 10.90 2.43
N THR A 179 -21.54 10.93 1.34
CA THR A 179 -22.10 11.14 -0.02
C THR A 179 -23.03 10.01 -0.42
N ASN A 180 -22.81 8.80 0.12
CA ASN A 180 -23.66 7.63 -0.08
C ASN A 180 -24.75 7.47 1.00
N HIS A 181 -24.94 8.49 1.85
CA HIS A 181 -25.92 8.52 2.93
C HIS A 181 -25.75 7.42 4.00
N ASP A 182 -24.58 6.76 4.06
CA ASP A 182 -24.21 5.85 5.13
C ASP A 182 -23.57 6.64 6.30
N TYR A 183 -24.42 7.35 7.03
CA TYR A 183 -23.99 8.16 8.17
C TYR A 183 -23.45 7.33 9.33
N ALA A 184 -23.92 6.09 9.48
CA ALA A 184 -23.45 5.20 10.54
C ALA A 184 -21.97 4.88 10.33
N THR A 185 -21.60 4.44 9.12
CA THR A 185 -20.20 4.14 8.78
C THR A 185 -19.36 5.41 8.74
N ALA A 186 -19.89 6.53 8.21
CA ALA A 186 -19.18 7.80 8.24
C ALA A 186 -18.82 8.23 9.68
N ARG A 187 -19.77 8.16 10.61
CA ARG A 187 -19.54 8.48 12.02
C ARG A 187 -18.54 7.52 12.64
N TYR A 188 -18.62 6.23 12.33
CA TYR A 188 -17.70 5.22 12.82
C TYR A 188 -16.25 5.54 12.43
N CYS A 189 -16.00 5.85 11.15
CA CYS A 189 -14.69 6.29 10.67
C CYS A 189 -14.15 7.49 11.45
N LEU A 190 -14.95 8.53 11.65
CA LEU A 190 -14.53 9.74 12.37
C LEU A 190 -14.19 9.45 13.84
N MET A 191 -14.95 8.58 14.50
CA MET A 191 -14.68 8.18 15.88
C MET A 191 -13.40 7.34 15.97
N CYS A 192 -13.16 6.43 15.03
CA CYS A 192 -11.90 5.69 14.94
C CYS A 192 -10.70 6.64 14.74
N SER A 193 -10.85 7.67 13.90
CA SER A 193 -9.82 8.68 13.71
C SER A 193 -9.50 9.46 14.99
N ASP A 194 -10.50 9.98 15.70
CA ASP A 194 -10.27 10.66 16.98
C ASP A 194 -9.62 9.70 18.00
N LYS A 195 -10.09 8.45 18.08
CA LYS A 195 -9.54 7.45 19.02
C LYS A 195 -8.08 7.13 18.76
N MET A 196 -7.67 7.06 17.49
CA MET A 196 -6.28 6.81 17.11
C MET A 196 -5.33 7.93 17.58
N LEU A 197 -5.84 9.16 17.72
CA LEU A 197 -5.04 10.35 18.07
C LEU A 197 -4.96 10.64 19.59
N GLU A 198 -5.78 10.01 20.43
CA GLU A 198 -5.90 10.36 21.87
C GLU A 198 -4.57 10.31 22.65
N ASN A 199 -3.61 9.46 22.23
CA ASN A 199 -2.37 9.22 22.95
C ASN A 199 -1.11 9.73 22.22
N ILE A 200 -1.28 10.54 21.18
CA ILE A 200 -0.14 11.07 20.41
C ILE A 200 0.35 12.35 21.08
N SER A 201 1.66 12.45 21.29
CA SER A 201 2.28 13.64 21.85
C SER A 201 2.01 14.87 20.98
N SER A 202 1.60 15.97 21.62
CA SER A 202 1.25 17.20 20.90
C SER A 202 2.46 17.80 20.19
N ASN A 203 2.29 18.07 18.90
CA ASN A 203 3.21 18.86 18.05
C ASN A 203 2.39 19.58 16.96
N ASP A 204 3.02 20.47 16.21
CA ASP A 204 2.33 21.27 15.17
C ASP A 204 1.67 20.38 14.11
N LEU A 205 2.33 19.29 13.72
CA LEU A 205 1.81 18.33 12.75
C LEU A 205 0.50 17.68 13.24
N LEU A 206 0.43 17.28 14.52
CA LEU A 206 -0.78 16.73 15.13
C LEU A 206 -1.90 17.76 15.11
N LEU A 207 -1.62 19.03 15.42
CA LEU A 207 -2.64 20.09 15.39
C LEU A 207 -3.21 20.27 13.97
N GLU A 208 -2.38 20.23 12.93
CA GLU A 208 -2.84 20.28 11.54
C GLU A 208 -3.74 19.09 11.17
N ARG A 209 -3.39 17.87 11.62
CA ARG A 209 -4.20 16.67 11.37
C ARG A 209 -5.52 16.70 12.14
N ILE A 210 -5.50 17.12 13.41
CA ILE A 210 -6.72 17.32 14.20
C ILE A 210 -7.63 18.33 13.50
N ALA A 211 -7.11 19.48 13.06
CA ALA A 211 -7.90 20.47 12.33
C ALA A 211 -8.55 19.87 11.07
N SER A 212 -7.83 19.03 10.34
CA SER A 212 -8.34 18.32 9.17
C SER A 212 -9.47 17.35 9.51
N ILE A 213 -9.36 16.60 10.61
CA ILE A 213 -10.40 15.69 11.10
C ILE A 213 -11.61 16.48 11.62
N LYS A 214 -11.40 17.61 12.32
CA LYS A 214 -12.50 18.49 12.75
C LYS A 214 -13.25 19.09 11.56
N ARG A 215 -12.58 19.41 10.45
CA ARG A 215 -13.28 19.77 9.19
C ARG A 215 -14.20 18.64 8.70
N CYS A 216 -13.78 17.39 8.84
CA CYS A 216 -14.60 16.23 8.46
C CYS A 216 -15.85 16.09 9.36
N TRP A 217 -15.69 16.30 10.68
CA TRP A 217 -16.81 16.38 11.63
C TRP A 217 -17.80 17.51 11.31
N ILE A 218 -17.29 18.70 10.97
CA ILE A 218 -18.13 19.84 10.59
C ILE A 218 -18.99 19.49 9.37
N LYS A 219 -18.38 18.90 8.32
CA LYS A 219 -19.10 18.46 7.12
C LYS A 219 -20.17 17.41 7.45
N TYR A 220 -19.88 16.50 8.38
CA TYR A 220 -20.85 15.53 8.89
C TYR A 220 -22.04 16.18 9.58
N ALA A 221 -21.79 17.11 10.51
CA ALA A 221 -22.85 17.84 11.18
C ALA A 221 -23.72 18.65 10.20
N ILE A 222 -23.09 19.35 9.25
CA ILE A 222 -23.81 20.11 8.21
C ILE A 222 -24.72 19.19 7.37
N ASN A 223 -24.21 18.04 6.94
CA ASN A 223 -24.99 17.07 6.14
C ASN A 223 -26.19 16.49 6.90
N LEU A 224 -26.06 16.30 8.21
CA LEU A 224 -27.20 15.87 9.03
C LEU A 224 -28.23 16.99 9.20
N LEU A 225 -27.78 18.21 9.46
CA LEU A 225 -28.66 19.37 9.64
C LEU A 225 -29.42 19.70 8.34
N SER A 226 -28.76 19.61 7.18
CA SER A 226 -29.39 19.84 5.88
C SER A 226 -30.45 18.79 5.51
N LYS A 227 -30.60 17.71 6.29
CA LYS A 227 -31.66 16.72 6.12
C LYS A 227 -32.84 16.91 7.07
N ILE A 228 -32.71 17.81 8.05
CA ILE A 228 -33.75 18.13 9.03
C ILE A 228 -34.57 19.35 8.58
N ILE A 229 -34.01 20.17 7.69
CA ILE A 229 -34.64 21.35 7.06
C ILE A 229 -35.21 20.92 5.70
#